data_AF-A0A938IWS2-F1
#
_entry.id   AF-A0A938IWS2-F1
#
_cell.length_a   1.000
_cell.length_b   1.000
_cell.length_c   1.000
_cell.angle_alpha   90.00
_cell.angle_beta   90.00
_cell.angle_gamma   90.00
#
_symmetry.space_group_name_H-M   'P 1'
#
loop_
_entity.id
_entity.type
_entity.pdbx_description
1 polymer ?
#
loop_
_entity_poly.entity_id
_entity_poly.type
_entity_poly.pdbx_seq_one_letter_code
_entity_poly.pdbx_strand_id
1 'polypeptide(L)' 'MKTRLACPCGEMIRGEDEDDLVEKAFAHLREKHPDLAEEYEREHILFMAY' A
#
# COMPACT_ATOMS: atom_id res chain seq x y z
N MET A 1 10.59 -9.44 -5.51
CA MET A 1 9.31 -9.58 -4.79
C MET A 1 9.29 -8.52 -3.72
N LYS A 2 8.43 -7.52 -3.85
CA LYS A 2 8.31 -6.41 -2.90
C LYS A 2 7.30 -6.78 -1.83
N THR A 3 7.69 -6.73 -0.57
CA THR A 3 6.85 -7.20 0.55
C THR A 3 6.71 -6.16 1.65
N ARG A 4 7.35 -5.00 1.50
CA ARG A 4 7.35 -3.93 2.48
C ARG A 4 7.07 -2.61 1.80
N LEU A 5 6.27 -1.77 2.44
CA LEU A 5 5.97 -0.42 2.00
C LEU A 5 6.16 0.52 3.20
N ALA A 6 6.93 1.58 2.98
CA ALA A 6 6.97 2.72 3.88
C ALA A 6 6.00 3.77 3.35
N CYS A 7 4.81 3.86 3.96
CA CYS A 7 3.81 4.83 3.56
C CYS A 7 4.29 6.25 3.90
N PRO A 8 4.10 7.26 3.02
CA PRO A 8 4.49 8.64 3.30
C PRO A 8 3.84 9.25 4.55
N CYS A 9 2.72 8.70 5.03
CA CYS A 9 2.07 9.11 6.27
C CYS A 9 2.80 8.65 7.54
N GLY A 10 3.85 7.81 7.41
CA GLY A 10 4.66 7.27 8.50
C GLY A 10 4.35 5.82 8.88
N GLU A 11 3.33 5.18 8.28
CA GLU A 11 2.98 3.80 8.57
C GLU A 11 3.84 2.80 7.75
N MET A 12 4.23 1.71 8.39
CA MET A 12 4.98 0.62 7.75
C MET A 12 4.04 -0.56 7.50
N ILE A 13 3.88 -0.93 6.23
CA ILE A 13 2.98 -2.02 5.81
C ILE A 13 3.83 -3.20 5.33
N ARG A 14 3.43 -4.41 5.73
CA ARG A 14 4.13 -5.64 5.36
C ARG A 14 3.16 -6.69 4.85
N GLY A 15 3.45 -7.21 3.67
CA GLY A 15 2.77 -8.34 3.06
C GLY A 15 3.61 -9.62 3.09
N GLU A 16 2.94 -10.75 2.87
CA GLU A 16 3.56 -12.06 2.61
C GLU A 16 4.10 -12.13 1.17
N ASP A 17 3.40 -11.49 0.24
CA ASP A 17 3.77 -11.29 -1.16
C ASP A 17 3.29 -9.90 -1.65
N GLU A 18 3.38 -9.66 -2.95
CA GLU A 18 2.98 -8.38 -3.56
C GLU A 18 1.47 -8.16 -3.54
N ASP A 19 0.66 -9.22 -3.65
CA ASP A 19 -0.80 -9.09 -3.66
C ASP A 19 -1.31 -8.80 -2.24
N ASP A 20 -0.83 -9.55 -1.24
CA ASP A 20 -1.15 -9.29 0.17
C ASP A 20 -0.65 -7.90 0.63
N LEU A 21 0.53 -7.46 0.16
CA LEU A 21 1.01 -6.11 0.43
C LEU A 21 0.06 -5.05 -0.14
N VAL A 22 -0.39 -5.23 -1.38
CA VAL A 22 -1.28 -4.29 -2.07
C VAL A 22 -2.65 -4.25 -1.40
N GLU A 23 -3.23 -5.40 -1.04
CA GLU A 23 -4.49 -5.47 -0.33
C GLU A 23 -4.42 -4.73 1.02
N LYS A 24 -3.36 -4.97 1.81
CA LYS A 24 -3.13 -4.27 3.09
C LYS A 24 -2.92 -2.78 2.90
N ALA A 25 -2.20 -2.35 1.87
CA ALA A 25 -1.99 -0.94 1.58
C ALA A 25 -3.30 -0.24 1.16
N PHE A 26 -4.14 -0.88 0.34
CA PHE A 26 -5.46 -0.34 0.02
C PHE A 26 -6.42 -0.33 1.21
N ALA A 27 -6.36 -1.33 2.11
CA ALA A 27 -7.12 -1.29 3.36
C ALA A 27 -6.73 -0.07 4.21
N HIS A 28 -5.43 0.14 4.41
CA HIS A 28 -4.91 1.35 5.07
C HIS A 28 -5.39 2.63 4.40
N LEU A 29 -5.30 2.74 3.07
CA LEU A 29 -5.76 3.92 2.34
C LEU A 29 -7.26 4.16 2.56
N ARG A 30 -8.12 3.14 2.43
CA ARG A 30 -9.57 3.30 2.66
C ARG A 30 -9.91 3.74 4.08
N GLU A 31 -9.13 3.30 5.08
CA GLU A 31 -9.37 3.66 6.48
C GLU A 31 -8.81 5.03 6.88
N LYS A 32 -7.63 5.40 6.37
CA LYS A 32 -6.91 6.61 6.80
C LYS A 32 -6.99 7.76 5.80
N HIS A 33 -7.13 7.44 4.52
CA HIS A 33 -7.03 8.35 3.38
C HIS A 33 -8.06 7.98 2.29
N PRO A 34 -9.37 7.97 2.60
CA PRO A 34 -10.40 7.45 1.70
C PRO A 34 -10.41 8.14 0.34
N ASP A 35 -10.11 9.45 0.30
CA ASP A 35 -10.02 10.22 -0.95
C ASP A 35 -8.89 9.74 -1.87
N LEU A 36 -7.80 9.20 -1.31
CA LEU A 36 -6.67 8.67 -2.09
C LEU A 36 -6.90 7.23 -2.52
N ALA A 37 -7.78 6.48 -1.85
CA ALA A 37 -8.00 5.07 -2.15
C ALA A 37 -8.58 4.83 -3.57
N GLU A 38 -9.21 5.85 -4.17
CA GLU A 38 -9.71 5.82 -5.55
C GLU A 38 -8.70 6.31 -6.58
N GLU A 39 -7.66 7.05 -6.18
CA GLU A 39 -6.63 7.59 -7.09
C GLU A 39 -5.46 6.62 -7.30
N TYR A 40 -5.23 5.72 -6.35
CA TYR A 40 -4.11 4.79 -6.39
C TYR A 40 -4.46 3.50 -7.12
N GLU A 41 -3.45 2.91 -7.76
CA GLU A 41 -3.54 1.62 -8.42
C GLU A 41 -2.45 0.70 -7.86
N ARG A 42 -2.57 -0.61 -8.10
CA ARG A 42 -1.59 -1.62 -7.66
C ARG A 42 -0.16 -1.22 -8.00
N GLU A 43 0.05 -0.71 -9.21
CA GLU A 43 1.38 -0.33 -9.70
C GLU A 43 1.97 0.86 -8.92
N HIS A 44 1.15 1.84 -8.51
CA HIS A 44 1.59 2.94 -7.67
C HIS A 44 2.09 2.45 -6.31
N ILE A 45 1.35 1.52 -5.69
CA ILE A 45 1.74 0.92 -4.40
C ILE A 45 3.05 0.14 -4.55
N LEU A 46 3.16 -0.70 -5.58
CA LEU A 46 4.37 -1.48 -5.81
C LEU A 46 5.55 -0.65 -6.27
N PHE A 47 5.36 0.52 -6.87
CA PHE A 47 6.46 1.42 -7.19
C PHE A 47 7.18 1.89 -5.92
N MET A 48 6.42 2.21 -4.87
CA MET A 48 6.92 2.67 -3.56
C MET A 48 7.43 1.55 -2.65
N ALA A 49 7.04 0.30 -2.92
CA ALA A 49 7.43 -0.85 -2.13
C ALA A 49 8.87 -1.33 -2.44
N TYR A 50 9.45 -2.09 -1.49
CA TYR A 50 10.78 -2.70 -1.57
C TYR A 50 10.85 -4.11 -0.96
#